data_AF-A0A1H3IMM2-F1
#
_entry.id   AF-A0A1H3IMM2-F1
#
_cell.length_a   1.000
_cell.length_b   1.000
_cell.length_c   1.000
_cell.angle_alpha   90.00
_cell.angle_beta   90.00
_cell.angle_gamma   90.00
#
_symmetry.space_group_name_H-M   'P 1'
#
loop_
_entity.id
_entity.type
_entity.pdbx_description
1 polymer ?
#
loop_
_entity_poly.entity_id
_entity_poly.type
_entity_poly.pdbx_seq_one_letter_code
_entity_poly.pdbx_strand_id
1 'polypeptide(L)'
;MTSKFLVEPVVVCDESTRHLCAIYLCGGYDKAKNFYPGVSEFFRRERGKVLREWGVEAELGDQGCWQIFKAMTRYLLTSGRFKYRHTTYEFRVDAFDDRTLDALTWEVLAQINED
;
A
#
# COMPACT_ATOMS: atom_id res chain seq x y z
N MET A 1 13.66 -14.07 -29.39
CA MET A 1 12.74 -14.69 -28.40
C MET A 1 12.23 -13.60 -27.49
N THR A 2 11.06 -13.04 -27.77
CA THR A 2 10.39 -12.08 -26.89
C THR A 2 9.80 -12.86 -25.72
N SER A 3 10.45 -12.79 -24.57
CA SER A 3 9.89 -13.29 -23.32
C SER A 3 8.53 -12.62 -23.12
N LYS A 4 7.45 -13.41 -23.23
CA LYS A 4 6.12 -12.97 -22.83
C LYS A 4 6.19 -12.80 -21.31
N PHE A 5 6.44 -11.59 -20.85
CA PHE A 5 6.20 -11.23 -19.46
C PHE A 5 4.70 -11.44 -19.22
N LEU A 6 4.36 -12.53 -18.54
CA LEU A 6 3.02 -12.74 -18.02
C LEU A 6 2.78 -11.63 -17.00
N VAL A 7 2.01 -10.64 -17.41
CA VAL A 7 1.51 -9.60 -16.53
C VAL A 7 0.26 -10.19 -15.90
N GLU A 8 0.39 -10.77 -14.71
CA GLU A 8 -0.77 -11.27 -13.98
C GLU A 8 -1.51 -10.08 -13.35
N PRO A 9 -2.81 -9.88 -13.67
CA PRO A 9 -3.58 -8.81 -13.08
C PRO A 9 -3.88 -9.15 -11.62
N VAL A 10 -3.45 -8.29 -10.70
CA VAL A 10 -3.79 -8.42 -9.28
C VAL A 10 -5.11 -7.71 -9.05
N VAL A 11 -6.14 -8.49 -8.71
CA VAL A 11 -7.51 -8.02 -8.38
C VAL A 11 -7.90 -8.34 -6.93
N VAL A 12 -7.22 -9.30 -6.31
CA VAL A 12 -7.30 -9.63 -4.89
C VAL A 12 -5.87 -9.63 -4.37
N CYS A 13 -5.60 -8.91 -3.28
CA CYS A 13 -4.26 -8.92 -2.72
C CYS A 13 -4.13 -10.05 -1.69
N ASP A 14 -3.43 -11.10 -2.05
CA ASP A 14 -2.88 -12.06 -1.10
C ASP A 14 -1.78 -11.42 -0.23
N GLU A 15 -1.22 -12.17 0.73
CA GLU A 15 -0.16 -11.67 1.62
C GLU A 15 1.03 -11.07 0.85
N SER A 16 1.46 -11.71 -0.23
CA SER A 16 2.61 -11.26 -1.01
C SER A 16 2.35 -9.93 -1.71
N THR A 17 1.16 -9.76 -2.28
CA THR A 17 0.76 -8.55 -3.01
C THR A 17 0.38 -7.41 -2.07
N ARG A 18 -0.19 -7.68 -0.88
CA ARG A 18 -0.41 -6.68 0.17
C ARG A 18 0.91 -6.05 0.64
N HIS A 19 1.91 -6.88 0.91
CA HIS A 19 3.23 -6.40 1.32
C HIS A 19 3.90 -5.54 0.24
N LEU A 20 3.75 -5.91 -1.05
CA LEU A 20 4.23 -5.10 -2.17
C LEU A 20 3.53 -3.74 -2.27
N CYS A 21 2.19 -3.73 -2.11
CA CYS A 21 1.43 -2.49 -2.08
C CYS A 21 1.82 -1.61 -0.90
N ALA A 22 2.06 -2.18 0.29
CA ALA A 22 2.53 -1.44 1.46
C ALA A 22 3.92 -0.84 1.23
N ILE A 23 4.87 -1.61 0.68
CA ILE A 23 6.21 -1.09 0.30
C ILE A 23 6.08 0.03 -0.74
N TYR A 24 5.19 -0.11 -1.74
CA TYR A 24 4.97 0.96 -2.72
C TYR A 24 4.43 2.24 -2.06
N LEU A 25 3.46 2.08 -1.15
CA LEU A 25 2.78 3.19 -0.48
C LEU A 25 3.67 3.90 0.53
N CYS A 26 4.30 3.13 1.41
CA CYS A 26 5.01 3.65 2.58
C CYS A 26 6.52 3.64 2.43
N GLY A 27 7.03 2.89 1.46
CA GLY A 27 8.45 2.55 1.40
C GLY A 27 8.77 1.42 2.37
N GLY A 28 10.01 0.96 2.32
CA GLY A 28 10.47 -0.09 3.23
C GLY A 28 11.46 -1.04 2.59
N TYR A 29 11.71 -2.14 3.28
CA TYR A 29 12.64 -3.17 2.84
C TYR A 29 11.89 -4.41 2.38
N ASP A 30 12.36 -5.02 1.29
CA ASP A 30 11.91 -6.35 0.93
C ASP A 30 12.55 -7.46 1.79
N LYS A 31 12.09 -8.70 1.61
CA LYS A 31 12.69 -9.89 2.26
C LYS A 31 14.19 -10.07 1.98
N ALA A 32 14.73 -9.45 0.93
CA ALA A 32 16.16 -9.46 0.58
C ALA A 32 16.90 -8.20 1.07
N LYS A 33 16.26 -7.37 1.90
CA LYS A 33 16.77 -6.11 2.45
C LYS A 33 17.11 -5.04 1.40
N ASN A 34 16.48 -5.08 0.23
CA ASN A 34 16.53 -3.97 -0.71
C ASN A 34 15.55 -2.88 -0.27
N PHE A 35 16.03 -1.64 -0.15
CA PHE A 35 15.19 -0.50 0.18
C PHE A 35 14.44 0.01 -1.06
N TYR A 36 13.15 0.29 -0.89
CA TYR A 36 12.30 0.91 -1.89
C TYR A 36 11.69 2.19 -1.30
N PRO A 37 11.81 3.34 -2.00
CA PRO A 37 11.16 4.56 -1.55
C PRO A 37 9.64 4.47 -1.79
N GLY A 38 8.85 4.89 -0.79
CA GLY A 38 7.39 4.99 -0.89
C GLY A 38 6.91 6.22 -1.64
N VAL A 39 5.60 6.29 -1.87
CA VAL A 39 4.95 7.51 -2.38
C VAL A 39 4.95 8.56 -1.26
N SER A 40 5.50 9.74 -1.55
CA SER A 40 5.86 10.76 -0.54
C SER A 40 4.66 11.28 0.28
N GLU A 41 3.45 11.06 -0.19
CA GLU A 41 2.20 11.65 0.27
C GLU A 41 1.82 11.22 1.69
N PHE A 42 2.19 10.02 2.14
CA PHE A 42 1.98 9.58 3.52
C PHE A 42 3.02 10.14 4.51
N PHE A 43 4.25 10.44 4.06
CA PHE A 43 5.41 10.68 4.94
C PHE A 43 6.04 12.07 4.83
N ARG A 44 5.36 13.05 4.19
CA ARG A 44 5.83 14.45 4.27
C ARG A 44 5.86 14.87 5.73
N ARG A 45 7.05 15.24 6.23
CA ARG A 45 7.35 15.58 7.64
C ARG A 45 6.34 16.51 8.31
N GLU A 46 5.70 17.42 7.58
CA GLU A 46 4.70 18.35 8.12
C GLU A 46 3.29 17.74 8.28
N ARG A 47 2.95 16.67 7.55
CA ARG A 47 1.68 15.93 7.69
C ARG A 47 1.79 14.68 8.56
N GLY A 48 3.02 14.21 8.81
CA GLY A 48 3.27 12.97 9.54
C GLY A 48 2.68 12.95 10.96
N LYS A 49 2.68 14.06 11.70
CA LYS A 49 2.13 14.08 13.06
C LYS A 49 0.61 13.87 13.09
N VAL A 50 -0.13 14.60 12.25
CA VAL A 50 -1.60 14.49 12.18
C VAL A 50 -2.02 13.12 11.62
N LEU A 51 -1.31 12.63 10.59
CA LEU A 51 -1.57 11.30 10.05
C LEU A 51 -1.28 10.19 11.08
N ARG A 52 -0.23 10.32 11.91
CA ARG A 52 0.02 9.38 13.00
C ARG A 52 -1.08 9.42 14.06
N GLU A 53 -1.51 10.61 14.48
CA GLU A 53 -2.63 10.73 15.44
C GLU A 53 -3.89 10.06 14.89
N TRP A 54 -4.27 10.33 13.64
CA TRP A 54 -5.41 9.67 13.00
C TRP A 54 -5.18 8.17 12.78
N GLY A 55 -3.94 7.75 12.55
CA GLY A 55 -3.57 6.35 12.41
C GLY A 55 -3.79 5.58 13.70
N VAL A 56 -3.38 6.14 14.84
CA VAL A 56 -3.65 5.55 16.17
C VAL A 56 -5.15 5.48 16.44
N GLU A 57 -5.91 6.55 16.18
CA GLU A 57 -7.37 6.53 16.36
C GLU A 57 -8.05 5.47 15.48
N ALA A 58 -7.60 5.30 14.23
CA ALA A 58 -8.08 4.25 13.34
C ALA A 58 -7.82 2.84 13.90
N GLU A 59 -6.63 2.56 14.43
CA GLU A 59 -6.30 1.27 15.05
C GLU A 59 -7.10 1.01 16.34
N LEU A 60 -7.43 2.06 17.09
CA LEU A 60 -8.29 1.99 18.28
C LEU A 60 -9.78 1.81 17.92
N GLY A 61 -10.13 1.85 16.64
CA GLY A 61 -11.45 1.53 16.12
C GLY A 61 -12.28 2.72 15.63
N ASP A 62 -11.69 3.93 15.52
CA ASP A 62 -12.37 5.08 14.93
C ASP A 62 -12.67 4.84 13.44
N GLN A 63 -13.96 4.67 13.15
CA GLN A 63 -14.43 4.36 11.80
C GLN A 63 -14.24 5.52 10.82
N GLY A 64 -14.23 6.77 11.29
CA GLY A 64 -14.01 7.94 10.43
C GLY A 64 -12.56 7.95 9.93
N CYS A 65 -11.61 7.80 10.83
CA CYS A 65 -10.19 7.70 10.52
C CYS A 65 -9.92 6.47 9.64
N TRP A 66 -10.53 5.33 9.95
CA TRP A 66 -10.43 4.12 9.12
C TRP A 66 -10.85 4.35 7.66
N GLN A 67 -12.02 4.95 7.44
CA GLN A 67 -12.52 5.22 6.08
C GLN A 67 -11.66 6.26 5.33
N ILE A 68 -11.11 7.25 6.04
CA ILE A 68 -10.15 8.20 5.47
C ILE A 68 -8.91 7.45 4.98
N PHE A 69 -8.34 6.57 5.80
CA PHE A 69 -7.17 5.78 5.40
C PHE A 69 -7.47 4.83 4.25
N LYS A 70 -8.62 4.14 4.23
CA LYS A 70 -9.04 3.34 3.06
C LYS A 70 -9.11 4.17 1.78
N ALA A 71 -9.72 5.35 1.84
CA ALA A 71 -9.83 6.26 0.71
C ALA A 71 -8.45 6.74 0.25
N MET A 72 -7.55 7.09 1.18
CA MET A 72 -6.17 7.47 0.88
C MET A 72 -5.37 6.33 0.24
N THR A 73 -5.44 5.12 0.81
CA THR A 73 -4.81 3.91 0.25
C THR A 73 -5.27 3.68 -1.18
N ARG A 74 -6.58 3.76 -1.43
CA ARG A 74 -7.14 3.62 -2.78
C ARG A 74 -6.73 4.74 -3.73
N TYR A 75 -6.69 5.99 -3.26
CA TYR A 75 -6.33 7.15 -4.08
C TYR A 75 -4.85 7.17 -4.47
N LEU A 76 -3.98 6.80 -3.53
CA LEU A 76 -2.52 6.80 -3.73
C LEU A 76 -2.04 5.57 -4.49
N LEU A 77 -2.78 4.47 -4.43
CA LEU A 77 -2.61 3.38 -5.37
C LEU A 77 -3.21 3.76 -6.72
N THR A 78 -2.40 3.71 -7.77
CA THR A 78 -2.87 3.90 -9.14
C THR A 78 -2.98 2.55 -9.84
N SER A 79 -4.10 2.31 -10.51
CA SER A 79 -4.21 1.19 -11.45
C SER A 79 -3.11 1.35 -12.51
N GLY A 80 -2.26 0.33 -12.69
CA GLY A 80 -1.09 0.48 -13.53
C GLY A 80 -0.04 -0.61 -13.34
N ARG A 81 1.07 -0.46 -14.06
CA ARG A 81 2.18 -1.42 -14.02
C ARG A 81 3.23 -0.99 -13.01
N PHE A 82 3.46 -1.82 -12.01
CA PHE A 82 4.52 -1.65 -11.04
C PHE A 82 5.62 -2.68 -11.27
N LYS A 83 6.86 -2.22 -11.40
CA LYS A 83 8.00 -3.12 -11.53
C LYS A 83 8.64 -3.31 -10.16
N TYR A 84 8.65 -4.55 -9.70
CA TYR A 84 9.33 -4.95 -8.48
C TYR A 84 10.27 -6.10 -8.77
N ARG A 85 11.56 -5.88 -8.48
CA ARG A 85 12.67 -6.74 -8.92
C ARG A 85 12.63 -6.97 -10.44
N HIS A 86 12.53 -8.22 -10.88
CA HIS A 86 12.46 -8.62 -12.29
C HIS A 86 11.02 -8.88 -12.77
N THR A 87 10.02 -8.60 -11.93
CA THR A 87 8.61 -8.87 -12.22
C THR A 87 7.85 -7.55 -12.40
N THR A 88 6.99 -7.51 -13.42
CA THR A 88 6.04 -6.41 -13.61
C THR A 88 4.66 -6.88 -13.19
N TYR A 89 4.11 -6.23 -12.18
CA TYR A 89 2.76 -6.42 -11.67
C TYR A 89 1.84 -5.41 -12.34
N GLU A 90 0.60 -5.80 -12.65
CA GLU A 90 -0.44 -4.86 -13.06
C GLU A 90 -1.52 -4.84 -11.99
N PHE A 91 -1.57 -3.75 -11.22
CA PHE A 91 -2.57 -3.55 -10.21
C PHE A 91 -3.84 -3.00 -10.86
N ARG A 92 -4.97 -3.63 -10.54
CA ARG A 92 -6.31 -3.13 -10.89
C ARG A 92 -7.00 -2.72 -9.60
N VAL A 93 -6.56 -1.58 -9.05
CA VAL A 93 -6.98 -1.05 -7.75
C VAL A 93 -8.49 -0.83 -7.72
N ASP A 94 -9.08 -0.45 -8.87
CA ASP A 94 -10.52 -0.27 -9.01
C ASP A 94 -11.35 -1.54 -8.84
N ALA A 95 -10.71 -2.72 -8.99
CA ALA A 95 -11.33 -4.02 -8.82
C ALA A 95 -11.07 -4.64 -7.44
N PHE A 96 -10.36 -3.94 -6.53
CA PHE A 96 -10.15 -4.43 -5.17
C PHE A 96 -11.47 -4.45 -4.41
N ASP A 97 -11.75 -5.58 -3.77
CA ASP A 97 -12.86 -5.67 -2.86
C ASP A 97 -12.56 -4.95 -1.54
N ASP A 98 -13.62 -4.73 -0.76
CA ASP A 98 -13.54 -3.93 0.46
C ASP A 98 -12.60 -4.57 1.51
N ARG A 99 -12.52 -5.92 1.51
CA ARG A 99 -11.67 -6.72 2.39
C ARG A 99 -10.18 -6.61 2.02
N THR A 100 -9.88 -6.57 0.73
CA THR A 100 -8.53 -6.34 0.21
C THR A 100 -8.06 -4.95 0.60
N LEU A 101 -8.93 -3.95 0.46
CA LEU A 101 -8.65 -2.60 0.90
C LEU A 101 -8.47 -2.52 2.42
N ASP A 102 -9.33 -3.16 3.21
CA ASP A 102 -9.17 -3.19 4.68
C ASP A 102 -7.82 -3.78 5.09
N ALA A 103 -7.47 -4.93 4.54
CA ALA A 103 -6.21 -5.58 4.88
C ALA A 103 -4.99 -4.74 4.45
N LEU A 104 -5.06 -4.09 3.29
CA LEU A 104 -3.98 -3.21 2.86
C LEU A 104 -3.89 -1.95 3.72
N THR A 105 -5.03 -1.39 4.13
CA THR A 105 -5.07 -0.24 5.04
C THR A 105 -4.45 -0.58 6.40
N TRP A 106 -4.68 -1.79 6.91
CA TRP A 106 -3.97 -2.29 8.10
C TRP A 106 -2.45 -2.28 7.94
N GLU A 107 -1.93 -2.82 6.83
CA GLU A 107 -0.48 -2.85 6.56
C GLU A 107 0.10 -1.44 6.46
N VAL A 108 -0.63 -0.51 5.82
CA VAL A 108 -0.22 0.90 5.71
C VAL A 108 -0.19 1.58 7.07
N LEU A 109 -1.19 1.36 7.91
CA LEU A 109 -1.25 1.92 9.27
C LEU A 109 -0.12 1.41 10.15
N ALA A 110 0.15 0.09 10.11
CA ALA A 110 1.27 -0.49 10.84
C ALA A 110 2.59 0.19 10.47
N GLN A 111 2.85 0.42 9.17
CA GLN A 111 4.06 1.13 8.73
C GLN A 111 4.10 2.61 9.16
N ILE A 112 2.95 3.29 9.23
CA ILE A 112 2.88 4.69 9.68
C ILE A 112 3.14 4.81 11.19
N ASN A 113 2.68 3.83 11.96
CA ASN A 113 2.76 3.84 13.42
C ASN A 113 4.08 3.24 13.96
N GLU A 114 4.78 2.40 13.19
CA GLU A 114 6.11 1.86 13.55
C GLU A 114 7.27 2.85 13.35
N ASP A 115 7.08 3.89 12.53
CA ASP A 115 8.04 4.97 12.25
C ASP A 115 8.00 6.10 13.30
#